data_AF-A0A060Z9E6-F1
#
_entry.id   AF-A0A060Z9E6-F1
#
_cell.length_a   1.000
_cell.length_b   1.000
_cell.length_c   1.000
_cell.angle_alpha   90.00
_cell.angle_beta   90.00
_cell.angle_gamma   90.00
#
_symmetry.space_group_name_H-M   'P 1'
#
loop_
_entity.id
_entity.type
_entity.pdbx_description
1 polymer ?
#
loop_
_entity_poly.entity_id
_entity_poly.type
_entity_poly.pdbx_seq_one_letter_code
_entity_poly.pdbx_strand_id
1 'polypeptide(L)'
;VSRVPVESCEQYSSCSGCLGSGDPHCGWCVLHNVCSRKDRCERADEPQRFASRVEQCVKLSVQPGNISVTMSEVQLVLQAQNVPNLSAGVNCSFEDYTETEGRIFGGRIYCLSPSTREVAPITRNQGDKRTVKLYLKSKETGKKFASVDFVFYNCSVHQS
;
A
#
# COMPACT_ATOMS: atom_id res chain seq x y z
N VAL A 1 2.19 42.25 -2.94
CA VAL A 1 1.33 41.46 -2.03
C VAL A 1 1.38 40.02 -2.50
N SER A 2 1.82 39.08 -1.65
CA SER A 2 1.83 37.64 -1.94
C SER A 2 0.73 36.95 -1.13
N ARG A 3 -0.08 36.12 -1.80
CA ARG A 3 -1.12 35.30 -1.15
C ARG A 3 -0.50 33.97 -0.74
N VAL A 4 -0.31 33.76 0.55
CA VAL A 4 0.20 32.50 1.10
C VAL A 4 -1.01 31.59 1.42
N PRO A 5 -1.02 30.32 0.97
CA PRO A 5 -2.04 29.37 1.37
C PRO A 5 -2.11 29.22 2.89
N VAL A 6 -3.31 29.06 3.43
CA VAL A 6 -3.53 28.87 4.88
C VAL A 6 -2.97 27.51 5.34
N GLU A 7 -2.94 26.53 4.44
CA GLU A 7 -2.33 25.22 4.65
C GLU A 7 -1.52 24.77 3.44
N SER A 8 -0.60 23.84 3.68
CA SER A 8 0.18 23.16 2.65
C SER A 8 0.28 21.66 2.94
N CYS A 9 -0.84 21.03 3.30
CA CYS A 9 -0.94 19.61 3.67
C CYS A 9 -0.34 18.68 2.61
N GLU A 10 -0.50 19.01 1.33
CA GLU A 10 -0.01 18.23 0.19
C GLU A 10 1.52 18.04 0.18
N GLN A 11 2.28 18.79 1.00
CA GLN A 11 3.70 18.58 1.20
C GLN A 11 4.03 17.23 1.87
N TYR A 12 3.08 16.63 2.60
CA TYR A 12 3.29 15.38 3.31
C TYR A 12 2.88 14.17 2.46
N SER A 13 3.85 13.32 2.15
CA SER A 13 3.69 12.14 1.30
C SER A 13 3.33 10.84 2.05
N SER A 14 3.16 10.91 3.38
CA SER A 14 2.80 9.76 4.21
C SER A 14 1.80 10.14 5.29
N CYS A 15 0.96 9.19 5.70
CA CYS A 15 -0.02 9.39 6.76
C CYS A 15 0.63 9.83 8.08
N SER A 16 1.74 9.18 8.47
CA SER A 16 2.47 9.53 9.68
C SER A 16 3.10 10.92 9.61
N GLY A 17 3.62 11.34 8.45
CA GLY A 17 4.14 12.70 8.25
C GLY A 17 3.04 13.75 8.27
N CYS A 18 1.90 13.46 7.64
CA CYS A 18 0.73 14.32 7.58
C CYS A 18 0.18 14.61 8.98
N LEU A 19 -0.13 13.54 9.72
CA LEU A 19 -0.78 13.63 11.03
C LEU A 19 0.20 13.91 12.17
N GLY A 20 1.49 13.65 11.96
CA GLY A 20 2.55 14.01 12.89
C GLY A 20 2.99 15.49 12.79
N SER A 21 2.53 16.23 11.78
CA SER A 21 2.83 17.65 11.61
C SER A 21 2.22 18.54 12.70
N GLY A 22 1.10 18.10 13.29
CA GLY A 22 0.32 18.88 14.24
C GLY A 22 -0.55 19.98 13.60
N ASP A 23 -0.60 20.10 12.27
CA ASP A 23 -1.48 21.06 11.60
C ASP A 23 -2.96 20.61 11.70
N PRO A 24 -3.84 21.37 12.39
CA PRO A 24 -5.23 20.98 12.60
C PRO A 24 -6.06 20.96 11.31
N HIS A 25 -5.59 21.57 10.22
CA HIS A 25 -6.28 21.55 8.94
C HIS A 25 -6.01 20.26 8.16
N CYS A 26 -4.93 19.54 8.49
CA CYS A 26 -4.47 18.41 7.71
C CYS A 26 -5.02 17.09 8.24
N GLY A 27 -5.45 16.25 7.31
CA GLY A 27 -5.69 14.84 7.56
C GLY A 27 -5.38 13.98 6.35
N TRP A 28 -5.43 12.67 6.54
CA TRP A 28 -5.05 11.71 5.52
C TRP A 28 -6.27 11.14 4.82
N CYS A 29 -6.41 11.43 3.53
CA CYS A 29 -7.46 10.88 2.68
C CYS A 29 -7.07 9.47 2.25
N VAL A 30 -7.60 8.46 2.94
CA VAL A 30 -7.06 7.09 2.96
C VAL A 30 -6.96 6.50 1.55
N LEU A 31 -8.07 6.36 0.81
CA LEU A 31 -8.04 5.72 -0.52
C LEU A 31 -7.40 6.58 -1.61
N HIS A 32 -7.20 7.88 -1.37
CA HIS A 32 -6.51 8.78 -2.31
C HIS A 32 -5.01 8.87 -2.02
N ASN A 33 -4.55 8.37 -0.87
CA ASN A 33 -3.16 8.36 -0.45
C ASN A 33 -2.53 9.76 -0.47
N VAL A 34 -3.26 10.75 0.05
CA VAL A 34 -2.86 12.16 0.05
C VAL A 34 -3.22 12.83 1.37
N CYS A 35 -2.33 13.71 1.82
CA CYS A 35 -2.59 14.61 2.94
C CYS A 35 -3.35 15.84 2.43
N SER A 36 -4.53 16.09 2.97
CA SER A 36 -5.41 17.16 2.52
C SER A 36 -6.35 17.61 3.63
N ARG A 37 -7.07 18.69 3.39
CA ARG A 37 -8.18 19.08 4.26
C ARG A 37 -9.37 18.12 4.08
N LYS A 38 -10.21 17.99 5.11
CA LYS A 38 -11.38 17.12 5.09
C LYS A 38 -12.34 17.43 3.94
N ASP A 39 -12.57 18.71 3.64
CA ASP A 39 -13.43 19.19 2.54
C ASP A 39 -12.84 18.94 1.13
N ARG A 40 -11.55 18.61 1.03
CA ARG A 40 -10.89 18.21 -0.22
C ARG A 40 -10.77 16.69 -0.39
N CYS A 41 -11.16 15.91 0.61
CA CYS A 41 -11.16 14.46 0.52
C CYS A 41 -12.56 13.95 0.16
N GLU A 42 -12.67 13.32 -1.01
CA GLU A 42 -13.94 12.76 -1.46
C GLU A 42 -14.47 11.71 -0.48
N ARG A 43 -15.76 11.81 -0.11
CA ARG A 43 -16.44 10.90 0.82
C ARG A 43 -15.80 10.85 2.22
N ALA A 44 -15.11 11.91 2.65
CA ALA A 44 -14.40 11.95 3.94
C ALA A 44 -15.26 11.68 5.19
N ASP A 45 -16.57 11.87 5.10
CA ASP A 45 -17.52 11.61 6.20
C ASP A 45 -17.86 10.11 6.37
N GLU A 46 -17.48 9.26 5.41
CA GLU A 46 -17.65 7.82 5.53
C GLU A 46 -16.63 7.18 6.51
N PRO A 47 -17.01 6.09 7.18
CA PRO A 47 -16.13 5.41 8.12
C PRO A 47 -14.75 5.10 7.53
N GLN A 48 -13.71 5.50 8.27
CA GLN A 48 -12.29 5.22 7.95
C GLN A 48 -11.81 5.77 6.59
N ARG A 49 -12.54 6.68 5.94
CA ARG A 49 -12.07 7.36 4.72
C ARG A 49 -11.10 8.49 4.95
N PHE A 50 -11.20 9.14 6.11
CA PHE A 50 -10.34 10.25 6.50
C PHE A 50 -9.76 9.98 7.88
N ALA A 51 -8.43 9.92 7.96
CA ALA A 51 -7.72 9.80 9.23
C ALA A 51 -7.30 11.19 9.72
N SER A 52 -7.51 11.42 11.01
CA SER A 52 -7.23 12.67 11.72
C SER A 52 -6.21 12.49 12.85
N ARG A 53 -5.88 11.24 13.19
CA ARG A 53 -4.87 10.88 14.19
C ARG A 53 -3.96 9.79 13.66
N VAL A 54 -2.71 9.78 14.11
CA VAL A 54 -1.69 8.82 13.63
C VAL A 54 -2.12 7.37 13.86
N GLU A 55 -2.85 7.08 14.94
CA GLU A 55 -3.37 5.75 15.25
C GLU A 55 -4.38 5.23 14.21
N GLN A 56 -4.98 6.13 13.41
CA GLN A 56 -5.92 5.84 12.34
C GLN A 56 -5.22 5.60 10.99
N CYS A 57 -3.89 5.72 10.91
CA CYS A 57 -3.17 5.35 9.70
C CYS A 57 -3.34 3.86 9.37
N VAL A 58 -3.38 3.55 8.07
CA VAL A 58 -3.57 2.19 7.58
C VAL A 58 -2.42 1.29 8.03
N LYS A 59 -2.74 0.11 8.52
CA LYS A 59 -1.76 -0.94 8.83
C LYS A 59 -2.02 -2.13 7.90
N LEU A 60 -0.97 -2.61 7.23
CA LEU A 60 -1.02 -3.73 6.32
C LEU A 60 -0.02 -4.79 6.74
N SER A 61 -0.45 -6.05 6.79
CA SER A 61 0.41 -7.22 6.94
C SER A 61 0.14 -8.23 5.84
N VAL A 62 1.11 -9.11 5.59
CA VAL A 62 1.04 -10.15 4.55
C VAL A 62 1.62 -11.46 5.07
N GLN A 63 0.99 -12.58 4.69
CA GLN A 63 1.45 -13.93 4.97
C GLN A 63 1.38 -14.79 3.69
N PRO A 64 2.47 -15.45 3.28
CA PRO A 64 3.84 -15.27 3.77
C PRO A 64 4.41 -13.89 3.41
N GLY A 65 5.36 -13.37 4.20
CA GLY A 65 6.07 -12.11 3.92
C GLY A 65 7.31 -12.26 3.02
N ASN A 66 7.64 -13.48 2.64
CA ASN A 66 8.74 -13.78 1.73
C ASN A 66 8.44 -15.04 0.90
N ILE A 67 9.01 -15.10 -0.30
CA ILE A 67 8.96 -16.27 -1.18
C ILE A 67 10.25 -16.39 -2.00
N SER A 68 10.54 -17.59 -2.49
CA SER A 68 11.68 -17.80 -3.38
C SER A 68 11.41 -17.23 -4.77
N VAL A 69 12.46 -16.74 -5.45
CA VAL A 69 12.37 -16.28 -6.85
C VAL A 69 11.91 -17.36 -7.85
N THR A 70 12.00 -18.63 -7.47
CA THR A 70 11.56 -19.78 -8.29
C THR A 70 10.11 -20.17 -8.05
N MET A 71 9.45 -19.61 -7.02
CA MET A 71 8.04 -19.83 -6.74
C MET A 71 7.16 -18.92 -7.61
N SER A 72 5.98 -19.41 -7.96
CA SER A 72 4.97 -18.68 -8.73
C SER A 72 3.58 -18.97 -8.21
N GLU A 73 2.65 -18.03 -8.40
CA GLU A 73 1.22 -18.20 -8.05
C GLU A 73 1.01 -18.59 -6.57
N VAL A 74 1.89 -18.13 -5.68
CA VAL A 74 1.77 -18.36 -4.25
C VAL A 74 0.60 -17.51 -3.74
N GLN A 75 -0.34 -18.13 -3.05
CA GLN A 75 -1.45 -17.42 -2.42
C GLN A 75 -0.95 -16.61 -1.21
N LEU A 76 -1.07 -15.29 -1.31
CA LEU A 76 -0.76 -14.34 -0.25
C LEU A 76 -2.05 -13.92 0.45
N VAL A 77 -2.00 -13.90 1.79
CA VAL A 77 -3.08 -13.43 2.65
C VAL A 77 -2.68 -12.11 3.27
N LEU A 78 -3.39 -11.04 2.92
CA LEU A 78 -3.18 -9.71 3.49
C LEU A 78 -4.27 -9.38 4.50
N GLN A 79 -3.86 -8.71 5.58
CA GLN A 79 -4.75 -8.18 6.59
C GLN A 79 -4.53 -6.67 6.69
N ALA A 80 -5.59 -5.91 6.46
CA ALA A 80 -5.59 -4.46 6.53
C ALA A 80 -6.41 -3.99 7.74
N GLN A 81 -5.90 -2.99 8.46
CA GLN A 81 -6.60 -2.31 9.56
C GLN A 81 -6.71 -0.82 9.25
N ASN A 82 -7.71 -0.16 9.84
CA ASN A 82 -8.01 1.26 9.59
C ASN A 82 -8.28 1.58 8.12
N VAL A 83 -8.95 0.68 7.41
CA VAL A 83 -9.32 0.84 6.00
C VAL A 83 -10.83 1.01 5.86
N PRO A 84 -11.32 1.86 4.95
CA PRO A 84 -12.74 1.99 4.68
C PRO A 84 -13.29 0.74 4.00
N ASN A 85 -14.59 0.76 3.67
CA ASN A 85 -15.20 -0.32 2.90
C ASN A 85 -14.47 -0.50 1.54
N LEU A 86 -13.97 -1.71 1.31
CA LEU A 86 -13.24 -2.10 0.10
C LEU A 86 -14.11 -2.90 -0.90
N SER A 87 -15.45 -2.85 -0.79
CA SER A 87 -16.37 -3.61 -1.66
C SER A 87 -16.27 -3.28 -3.14
N ALA A 88 -15.75 -2.09 -3.51
CA ALA A 88 -15.41 -1.76 -4.90
C ALA A 88 -14.30 -2.68 -5.47
N GLY A 89 -13.56 -3.35 -4.60
CA GLY A 89 -12.46 -4.26 -4.91
C GLY A 89 -11.09 -3.60 -4.82
N VAL A 90 -10.07 -4.44 -4.79
CA VAL A 90 -8.66 -4.02 -4.69
C VAL A 90 -7.80 -4.88 -5.60
N ASN A 91 -6.67 -4.32 -6.03
CA ASN A 91 -5.59 -5.07 -6.65
C ASN A 91 -4.35 -5.04 -5.75
N CYS A 92 -3.57 -6.12 -5.77
CA CYS A 92 -2.25 -6.21 -5.15
C CYS A 92 -1.19 -5.82 -6.17
N SER A 93 -0.34 -4.86 -5.84
CA SER A 93 0.66 -4.31 -6.77
C SER A 93 2.05 -4.44 -6.17
N PHE A 94 2.94 -5.18 -6.83
CA PHE A 94 4.33 -5.35 -6.43
C PHE A 94 5.15 -4.23 -7.07
N GLU A 95 5.41 -3.17 -6.30
CA GLU A 95 5.90 -1.88 -6.81
C GLU A 95 5.14 -1.46 -8.07
N ASP A 96 5.83 -1.14 -9.16
CA ASP A 96 5.22 -0.81 -10.46
C ASP A 96 5.38 -1.95 -11.49
N TYR A 97 5.78 -3.16 -11.04
CA TYR A 97 6.09 -4.28 -11.94
C TYR A 97 4.87 -5.09 -12.34
N THR A 98 4.07 -5.50 -11.35
CA THR A 98 2.96 -6.44 -11.56
C THR A 98 1.80 -6.08 -10.66
N GLU A 99 0.59 -6.27 -11.19
CA GLU A 99 -0.67 -6.05 -10.48
C GLU A 99 -1.55 -7.29 -10.63
N THR A 100 -1.98 -7.87 -9.50
CA THR A 100 -2.86 -9.04 -9.45
C THR A 100 -4.19 -8.69 -8.78
N GLU A 101 -5.27 -9.36 -9.18
CA GLU A 101 -6.59 -9.12 -8.58
C GLU A 101 -6.62 -9.61 -7.13
N GLY A 102 -7.09 -8.76 -6.21
CA GLY A 102 -7.30 -9.09 -4.82
C GLY A 102 -8.74 -9.54 -4.55
N ARG A 103 -8.91 -10.75 -4.02
CA ARG A 103 -10.21 -11.28 -3.60
C ARG A 103 -10.44 -11.02 -2.12
N ILE A 104 -11.55 -10.39 -1.77
CA ILE A 104 -11.88 -10.06 -0.38
C ILE A 104 -12.84 -11.11 0.18
N PHE A 105 -12.44 -11.78 1.24
CA PHE A 105 -13.28 -12.77 1.92
C PHE A 105 -12.97 -12.81 3.42
N GLY A 106 -14.00 -12.77 4.27
CA GLY A 106 -13.83 -12.86 5.73
C GLY A 106 -12.93 -11.78 6.35
N GLY A 107 -12.93 -10.55 5.80
CA GLY A 107 -12.08 -9.45 6.27
C GLY A 107 -10.58 -9.60 5.91
N ARG A 108 -10.24 -10.57 5.05
CA ARG A 108 -8.90 -10.79 4.52
C ARG A 108 -8.89 -10.58 3.01
N ILE A 109 -7.72 -10.22 2.49
CA ILE A 109 -7.50 -10.01 1.06
C ILE A 109 -6.57 -11.12 0.58
N TYR A 110 -6.97 -11.82 -0.48
CA TYR A 110 -6.23 -12.92 -1.07
C TYR A 110 -5.72 -12.50 -2.44
N CYS A 111 -4.41 -12.57 -2.63
CA CYS A 111 -3.74 -12.23 -3.88
C CYS A 111 -2.81 -13.37 -4.30
N LEU A 112 -2.45 -13.43 -5.58
CA LEU A 112 -1.40 -14.33 -6.06
C LEU A 112 -0.09 -13.55 -6.17
N SER A 113 1.03 -14.20 -5.84
CA SER A 113 2.36 -13.69 -6.15
C SER A 113 2.56 -13.62 -7.67
N PRO A 114 3.48 -12.75 -8.16
CA PRO A 114 3.81 -12.71 -9.58
C PRO A 114 4.34 -14.07 -10.06
N SER A 115 4.23 -14.31 -11.36
CA SER A 115 4.85 -15.47 -12.01
C SER A 115 6.38 -15.34 -12.02
N THR A 116 7.10 -16.44 -12.20
CA THR A 116 8.57 -16.42 -12.29
C THR A 116 9.09 -15.50 -13.41
N ARG A 117 8.33 -15.36 -14.51
CA ARG A 117 8.64 -14.44 -15.62
C ARG A 117 8.54 -12.96 -15.20
N GLU A 118 7.57 -12.65 -14.34
CA GLU A 118 7.36 -11.31 -13.79
C GLU A 118 8.29 -11.00 -12.62
N VAL A 119 8.73 -12.01 -11.86
CA VAL A 119 9.73 -11.86 -10.78
C VAL A 119 11.14 -11.63 -11.34
N ALA A 120 11.50 -12.25 -12.47
CA ALA A 120 12.83 -12.12 -13.07
C ALA A 120 13.34 -10.67 -13.23
N PRO A 121 12.56 -9.70 -13.78
CA PRO A 121 13.00 -8.30 -13.84
C PRO A 121 13.12 -7.62 -12.47
N ILE A 122 12.39 -8.10 -11.45
CA ILE A 122 12.43 -7.56 -10.08
C ILE A 122 13.75 -7.92 -9.39
N THR A 123 14.20 -9.17 -9.56
CA THR A 123 15.34 -9.72 -8.83
C THR A 123 16.64 -9.81 -9.64
N ARG A 124 16.62 -9.37 -10.90
CA ARG A 124 17.81 -9.37 -11.76
C ARG A 124 18.92 -8.56 -11.10
N ASN A 125 20.08 -9.21 -10.92
CA ASN A 125 21.28 -8.61 -10.31
C ASN A 125 21.12 -8.15 -8.84
N GLN A 126 20.13 -8.65 -8.11
CA GLN A 126 19.84 -8.23 -6.73
C GLN A 126 20.45 -9.14 -5.64
N GLY A 127 21.30 -10.11 -6.01
CA GLY A 127 22.01 -10.96 -5.06
C GLY A 127 21.12 -12.00 -4.35
N ASP A 128 21.26 -12.12 -3.03
CA ASP A 128 20.61 -13.12 -2.17
C ASP A 128 19.13 -12.82 -1.91
N LYS A 129 18.76 -11.53 -1.84
CA LYS A 129 17.38 -11.12 -1.59
C LYS A 129 17.07 -9.72 -2.14
N ARG A 130 15.79 -9.51 -2.45
CA ARG A 130 15.23 -8.24 -2.88
C ARG A 130 13.95 -7.96 -2.11
N THR A 131 13.98 -6.91 -1.29
CA THR A 131 12.78 -6.34 -0.65
C THR A 131 12.08 -5.38 -1.60
N VAL A 132 10.79 -5.62 -1.83
CA VAL A 132 9.90 -4.74 -2.60
C VAL A 132 8.73 -4.27 -1.76
N LYS A 133 8.10 -3.17 -2.16
CA LYS A 133 6.82 -2.74 -1.57
C LYS A 133 5.64 -3.46 -2.25
N LEU A 134 4.89 -4.25 -1.49
CA LEU A 134 3.59 -4.77 -1.89
C LEU A 134 2.51 -3.77 -1.48
N TYR A 135 1.82 -3.22 -2.46
CA TYR A 135 0.76 -2.23 -2.30
C TYR A 135 -0.64 -2.84 -2.45
N LEU A 136 -1.61 -2.29 -1.72
CA LEU A 136 -3.02 -2.38 -2.09
C LEU A 136 -3.41 -1.16 -2.92
N LYS A 137 -4.02 -1.40 -4.08
CA LYS A 137 -4.56 -0.39 -4.98
C LYS A 137 -6.08 -0.47 -4.99
N SER A 138 -6.74 0.63 -4.67
CA SER A 138 -8.20 0.70 -4.65
C SER A 138 -8.75 0.71 -6.08
N LYS A 139 -9.75 -0.15 -6.38
CA LYS A 139 -10.47 -0.09 -7.66
C LYS A 139 -11.40 1.13 -7.74
N GLU A 140 -11.75 1.74 -6.60
CA GLU A 140 -12.56 2.95 -6.56
C GLU A 140 -11.80 4.19 -7.05
N THR A 141 -10.56 4.37 -6.58
CA THR A 141 -9.76 5.58 -6.86
C THR A 141 -8.63 5.34 -7.86
N GLY A 142 -8.28 4.07 -8.13
CA GLY A 142 -7.11 3.68 -8.92
C GLY A 142 -5.77 3.98 -8.24
N LYS A 143 -5.75 4.36 -6.95
CA LYS A 143 -4.53 4.75 -6.21
C LYS A 143 -4.05 3.64 -5.27
N LYS A 144 -2.74 3.54 -5.11
CA LYS A 144 -2.08 2.73 -4.08
C LYS A 144 -2.23 3.46 -2.73
N PHE A 145 -2.74 2.80 -1.71
CA PHE A 145 -3.09 3.46 -0.44
C PHE A 145 -2.52 2.80 0.82
N ALA A 146 -2.03 1.58 0.70
CA ALA A 146 -1.40 0.84 1.79
C ALA A 146 -0.23 0.04 1.24
N SER A 147 0.80 -0.18 2.04
CA SER A 147 1.99 -0.92 1.63
C SER A 147 2.58 -1.74 2.76
N VAL A 148 3.22 -2.86 2.41
CA VAL A 148 4.02 -3.67 3.32
C VAL A 148 5.29 -4.12 2.60
N ASP A 149 6.37 -4.36 3.35
CA ASP A 149 7.59 -4.95 2.79
C ASP A 149 7.35 -6.43 2.47
N PHE A 150 7.80 -6.85 1.29
CA PHE A 150 7.72 -8.22 0.82
C PHE A 150 9.07 -8.63 0.23
N VAL A 151 9.57 -9.82 0.57
CA VAL A 151 10.93 -10.24 0.21
C VAL A 151 10.94 -11.38 -0.79
N PHE A 152 11.60 -11.17 -1.92
CA PHE A 152 12.01 -12.25 -2.82
C PHE A 152 13.42 -12.69 -2.45
N TYR A 153 13.64 -13.98 -2.17
CA TYR A 153 14.98 -14.50 -1.89
C TYR A 153 15.43 -15.49 -2.97
N ASN A 154 16.72 -15.47 -3.27
CA ASN A 154 17.36 -16.33 -4.26
C ASN A 154 18.45 -17.17 -3.61
N CYS A 155 18.16 -18.44 -3.33
CA CYS A 155 19.16 -19.34 -2.75
C CYS A 155 20.25 -19.76 -3.75
N SER A 156 20.06 -19.56 -5.07
CA SER A 156 21.00 -20.03 -6.09
C SER A 156 22.31 -19.24 -6.15
N VAL A 157 22.39 -18.07 -5.48
CA VAL A 157 23.61 -17.25 -5.46
C VAL A 157 24.60 -17.69 -4.39
N HIS A 158 24.18 -18.53 -3.44
CA HIS A 158 25.07 -19.08 -2.42
C HIS A 158 25.80 -20.30 -2.99
N GLN A 159 27.12 -20.21 -3.10
CA GLN A 159 27.98 -21.35 -3.42
C GLN A 159 28.26 -22.12 -2.13
N SER A 160 28.05 -23.43 -2.15
CA SER A 160 28.42 -24.36 -1.06
C SER A 160 29.91 -24.64 -1.07
#